data_AF-G0HH48-F1
#
_entry.id   AF-G0HH48-F1
#
_cell.length_a   1.000
_cell.length_b   1.000
_cell.length_c   1.000
_cell.angle_alpha   90.00
_cell.angle_beta   90.00
_cell.angle_gamma   90.00
#
_symmetry.space_group_name_H-M   'P 1'
#
loop_
_entity.id
_entity.type
_entity.pdbx_description
1 polymer ?
#
loop_
_entity_poly.entity_id
_entity_poly.type
_entity_poly.pdbx_seq_one_letter_code
_entity_poly.pdbx_strand_id
1 'polypeptide(L)' 'MGDIVRVVFGIETLDARVIDIEDGEVDVRLIWNDPTTPEDEIEPFYQTYRMDEILPKD' A
#
# COMPACT_ATOMS: atom_id res chain seq x y z
N MET A 1 3.99 -10.53 10.33
CA MET A 1 3.23 -9.30 10.03
C MET A 1 3.91 -8.67 8.83
N GLY A 2 3.18 -8.44 7.73
CA GLY A 2 3.75 -8.11 6.42
C GLY A 2 4.49 -6.78 6.37
N ASP A 3 5.49 -6.71 5.48
CA ASP A 3 6.38 -5.58 5.32
C ASP A 3 5.64 -4.32 4.85
N ILE A 4 6.20 -3.15 5.19
CA ILE A 4 5.72 -1.86 4.68
C ILE A 4 6.52 -1.55 3.42
N VAL A 5 5.81 -1.38 2.32
CA VAL A 5 6.37 -1.05 1.01
C VAL A 5 5.82 0.28 0.55
N ARG A 6 6.36 0.79 -0.56
CA ARG A 6 5.89 2.01 -1.19
C ARG A 6 5.34 1.69 -2.58
N VAL A 7 4.16 2.21 -2.91
CA VAL A 7 3.46 1.96 -4.17
C VAL A 7 3.03 3.26 -4.84
N VAL A 8 2.95 3.26 -6.16
CA VAL A 8 2.43 4.39 -6.93
C VAL A 8 0.91 4.29 -6.97
N PHE A 9 0.22 5.34 -6.54
CA PHE A 9 -1.24 5.46 -6.60
C PHE A 9 -1.60 6.74 -7.35
N GLY A 10 -2.04 6.60 -8.60
CA GLY A 10 -2.23 7.74 -9.48
C GLY A 10 -0.92 8.46 -9.79
N ILE A 11 -0.79 9.71 -9.34
CA ILE A 11 0.45 10.52 -9.48
C ILE A 11 1.26 10.60 -8.18
N GLU A 12 0.76 10.00 -7.10
CA GLU A 12 1.36 10.05 -5.78
C GLU A 12 2.00 8.72 -5.42
N THR A 13 2.82 8.73 -4.38
CA THR A 13 3.41 7.51 -3.83
C THR A 13 2.97 7.36 -2.39
N LEU A 14 2.36 6.22 -2.07
CA LEU A 14 1.79 5.94 -0.77
C LEU A 14 2.52 4.77 -0.11
N ASP A 15 2.56 4.80 1.21
CA ASP A 15 3.01 3.64 1.98
C ASP A 15 1.86 2.62 2.00
N ALA A 16 2.21 1.33 1.91
CA ALA A 16 1.25 0.24 1.93
C ALA A 16 1.78 -0.94 2.73
N ARG A 17 0.88 -1.71 3.36
CA ARG A 17 1.23 -2.94 4.06
C ARG A 17 0.96 -4.13 3.15
N VAL A 18 1.96 -4.98 2.96
CA VAL A 18 1.79 -6.25 2.24
C VAL A 18 0.85 -7.17 3.02
N ILE A 19 -0.15 -7.68 2.33
CA ILE A 19 -1.15 -8.63 2.83
C ILE A 19 -0.83 -10.03 2.33
N ASP A 20 -0.57 -10.16 1.03
CA ASP A 20 -0.23 -11.44 0.41
C ASP A 20 0.70 -11.25 -0.80
N ILE A 21 1.38 -12.33 -1.18
CA ILE A 21 2.25 -12.39 -2.36
C ILE A 21 1.99 -13.72 -3.08
N GLU A 22 1.45 -13.65 -4.29
CA GLU A 22 1.14 -14.83 -5.11
C GLU A 22 1.56 -14.59 -6.56
N ASP A 23 2.29 -15.53 -7.16
CA ASP A 23 2.66 -15.53 -8.58
C ASP A 23 3.23 -14.20 -9.13
N GLY A 24 4.02 -13.49 -8.31
CA GLY A 24 4.66 -12.22 -8.68
C GLY A 24 3.73 -11.00 -8.58
N GLU A 25 2.54 -11.19 -8.03
CA GLU A 25 1.61 -10.15 -7.62
C GLU A 25 1.67 -9.96 -6.10
N VAL A 26 1.45 -8.73 -5.65
CA VAL A 26 1.53 -8.31 -4.26
C VAL A 26 0.25 -7.60 -3.91
N ASP A 27 -0.54 -8.21 -3.02
CA ASP A 27 -1.72 -7.59 -2.46
C ASP A 27 -1.30 -6.69 -1.31
N VAL A 28 -1.69 -5.42 -1.37
CA VAL A 28 -1.37 -4.44 -0.34
C VAL A 28 -2.61 -3.75 0.18
N ARG A 29 -2.55 -3.32 1.44
CA ARG A 29 -3.47 -2.34 2.02
C ARG A 29 -2.78 -0.99 2.06
N LEU A 30 -3.35 0.02 1.40
CA LEU A 30 -2.81 1.38 1.43
C LEU A 30 -2.91 1.98 2.85
N ILE A 31 -1.88 2.72 3.23
CA ILE A 31 -1.83 3.47 4.49
C ILE A 31 -2.10 4.92 4.15
N TRP A 32 -3.29 5.40 4.52
CA TRP A 32 -3.65 6.80 4.37
C TRP A 32 -2.94 7.62 5.44
N ASN A 33 -2.12 8.59 5.03
CA ASN A 33 -1.29 9.41 5.92
C ASN A 33 -1.75 10.88 5.96
N ASP A 34 -2.96 11.21 5.52
CA ASP A 34 -3.49 12.58 5.62
C ASP A 34 -3.97 12.88 7.06
N PRO A 35 -3.31 13.80 7.80
CA PRO A 35 -3.69 14.12 9.17
C PRO A 35 -5.01 14.89 9.29
N THR A 36 -5.61 15.31 8.17
CA THR A 36 -6.89 16.02 8.14
C THR A 36 -8.09 15.07 8.06
N THR A 37 -7.87 13.79 7.73
CA THR A 37 -8.91 12.75 7.73
C THR A 37 -8.95 12.07 9.10
N PRO A 38 -10.10 12.08 9.81
CA PRO A 38 -10.26 11.33 11.06
C PRO A 38 -10.01 9.83 10.86
N GLU A 39 -9.32 9.16 11.80
CA GLU A 39 -8.97 7.73 11.65
C GLU A 39 -10.19 6.81 11.49
N ASP A 40 -11.32 7.19 12.09
CA ASP A 40 -12.60 6.47 11.99
C ASP A 40 -13.31 6.65 10.64
N GLU A 41 -12.92 7.65 9.86
CA GLU A 41 -13.41 7.88 8.49
C GLU A 41 -12.50 7.24 7.42
N ILE A 42 -11.33 6.72 7.79
CA ILE A 42 -10.40 6.08 6.86
C ILE A 42 -10.86 4.64 6.57
N GLU A 43 -11.56 4.46 5.46
CA GLU A 43 -11.89 3.12 4.96
C GLU A 43 -10.63 2.37 4.48
N PRO A 44 -10.48 1.06 4.79
CA PRO A 44 -9.34 0.29 4.33
C PRO A 44 -9.42 0.08 2.81
N PHE A 45 -8.39 0.57 2.10
CA PHE A 45 -8.28 0.39 0.66
C PHE A 45 -7.24 -0.68 0.32
N TYR A 46 -7.63 -1.63 -0.55
CA TYR A 46 -6.79 -2.75 -0.99
C TYR A 46 -6.54 -2.67 -2.49
N GLN A 47 -5.32 -2.99 -2.91
CA GLN A 47 -4.94 -3.00 -4.31
C GLN A 47 -3.84 -4.04 -4.55
N THR A 48 -3.87 -4.63 -5.74
CA THR A 48 -2.87 -5.59 -6.20
C THR A 48 -1.91 -4.89 -7.14
N TYR A 49 -0.61 -5.10 -6.94
CA TYR A 49 0.46 -4.58 -7.77
C TYR A 49 1.35 -5.72 -8.25
N ARG A 50 2.07 -5.52 -9.36
CA ARG A 50 3.18 -6.40 -9.72
C ARG A 50 4.38 -6.13 -8.81
N MET A 51 5.19 -7.15 -8.55
CA MET A 51 6.41 -7.00 -7.73
C MET A 51 7.36 -5.91 -8.24
N ASP A 52 7.47 -5.68 -9.55
CA ASP A 52 8.33 -4.65 -10.14
C ASP A 52 7.77 -3.22 -9.99
N GLU A 53 6.51 -3.09 -9.60
CA GLU A 53 5.87 -1.82 -9.25
C GLU A 53 6.04 -1.46 -7.76
N ILE A 54 6.51 -2.42 -6.95
CA ILE A 54 6.76 -2.23 -5.52
C ILE A 54 8.13 -1.58 -5.32
N LEU A 55 8.12 -0.39 -4.70
CA LEU A 55 9.35 0.28 -4.31
C LEU A 55 9.77 -0.19 -2.90
N PRO A 56 11.01 -0.68 -2.73
CA PRO A 56 11.50 -1.03 -1.41
C PRO A 56 11.56 0.21 -0.51
N LYS A 57 11.29 0.01 0.77
CA LYS A 57 11.51 1.00 1.82
C LYS A 57 12.83 0.62 2.51
N ASP A 58 13.70 1.60 2.73
CA ASP A 58 15.01 1.42 3.39
C ASP A 58 14.92 0.69 4.74
#